data_AF-A0AAE6BGK5-F1
#
_entry.id   AF-A0AAE6BGK5-F1
#
_cell.length_a   1.000
_cell.length_b   1.000
_cell.length_c   1.000
_cell.angle_alpha   90.00
_cell.angle_beta   90.00
_cell.angle_gamma   90.00
#
_symmetry.space_group_name_H-M   'P 1'
#
loop_
_entity.id
_entity.type
_entity.pdbx_description
1 polymer ?
#
loop_
_entity_poly.entity_id
_entity_poly.type
_entity_poly.pdbx_seq_one_letter_code
_entity_poly.pdbx_strand_id
1 'polypeptide(L)'
;MRGLWQRVTYYRHLSEFWSLNKAQRTPFMAVFPIWAVVSFWWFMMAMPFVLPYILLQSYSDDIAKVFLLIAGLPILLVVVLAAQWVFGWYWIAAMLVSGRPEAARKKQQALMDAIDAYRARVF
;
A
#
# COMPACT_ATOMS: atom_id res chain seq x y z
N MET A 1 -4.56 -13.57 -16.18
CA MET A 1 -4.50 -12.97 -14.82
C MET A 1 -3.09 -12.64 -14.32
N ARG A 2 -2.04 -13.43 -14.61
CA ARG A 2 -0.66 -13.16 -14.12
C ARG A 2 -0.09 -11.78 -14.53
N GLY A 3 -0.33 -11.33 -15.77
CA GLY A 3 0.19 -10.05 -16.26
C GLY A 3 -0.40 -8.80 -15.59
N LEU A 4 -1.70 -8.82 -15.24
CA LEU A 4 -2.36 -7.72 -14.54
C LEU A 4 -1.83 -7.56 -13.12
N TRP A 5 -1.72 -8.66 -12.36
CA TRP A 5 -1.16 -8.65 -11.00
C TRP A 5 0.29 -8.18 -10.96
N GLN A 6 1.11 -8.62 -11.91
CA GLN A 6 2.50 -8.17 -12.02
C GLN A 6 2.58 -6.67 -12.38
N ARG A 7 1.69 -6.18 -13.25
CA ARG A 7 1.62 -4.76 -13.62
C ARG A 7 1.17 -3.89 -12.44
N VAL A 8 0.19 -4.32 -11.65
CA VAL A 8 -0.22 -3.63 -10.41
C VAL A 8 0.94 -3.57 -9.41
N THR A 9 1.64 -4.70 -9.23
CA THR A 9 2.80 -4.78 -8.33
C THR A 9 3.94 -3.88 -8.78
N TYR A 10 4.18 -3.79 -10.09
CA TYR A 10 5.15 -2.87 -10.68
C TYR A 10 4.80 -1.40 -10.38
N TYR A 11 3.56 -0.98 -10.62
CA TYR A 11 3.13 0.39 -10.32
C TYR A 11 3.19 0.69 -8.81
N ARG A 12 2.90 -0.30 -7.96
CA ARG A 12 3.10 -0.19 -6.51
C ARG A 12 4.55 0.11 -6.18
N HIS A 13 5.49 -0.71 -6.65
CA HIS A 13 6.92 -0.49 -6.41
C HIS A 13 7.40 0.86 -6.95
N LEU A 14 6.92 1.30 -8.12
CA LEU A 14 7.29 2.59 -8.68
C LEU A 14 6.82 3.77 -7.82
N SER A 15 5.57 3.72 -7.33
CA SER A 15 5.03 4.75 -6.43
C SER A 15 5.75 4.78 -5.08
N GLU A 16 6.08 3.61 -4.52
CA GLU A 16 6.85 3.45 -3.28
C GLU A 16 8.29 3.97 -3.44
N PHE A 17 8.91 3.76 -4.61
CA PHE A 17 10.23 4.30 -4.92
C PHE A 17 10.20 5.82 -5.03
N TRP A 18 9.18 6.37 -5.69
CA TRP A 18 8.99 7.82 -5.81
C TRP A 18 8.81 8.49 -4.44
N SER A 19 8.01 7.90 -3.55
CA SER A 19 7.79 8.46 -2.21
C SER A 19 9.06 8.45 -1.37
N LEU A 20 9.86 7.38 -1.42
CA LEU A 20 11.14 7.30 -0.72
C LEU A 20 12.15 8.32 -1.23
N ASN A 21 12.26 8.49 -2.55
CA ASN A 21 13.16 9.48 -3.14
C ASN A 21 12.76 10.90 -2.70
N LYS A 22 11.46 11.20 -2.64
CA LYS A 22 10.95 12.48 -2.14
C LYS A 22 11.19 12.65 -0.64
N ALA A 23 10.92 11.60 0.14
CA ALA A 23 11.11 11.58 1.59
C ALA A 23 12.56 11.79 2.02
N GLN A 24 13.52 11.23 1.28
CA GLN A 24 14.94 11.42 1.57
C GLN A 24 15.45 12.84 1.28
N ARG A 25 14.85 13.54 0.31
CA ARG A 25 15.20 14.94 0.00
C ARG A 25 14.70 15.92 1.07
N THR A 26 13.59 15.59 1.71
CA THR A 26 12.96 16.42 2.75
C THR A 26 12.60 15.57 3.96
N PRO A 27 13.58 15.21 4.82
CA PRO A 27 13.37 14.26 5.92
C PRO A 27 12.32 14.71 6.93
N PHE A 28 12.20 16.03 7.20
CA PHE A 28 11.15 16.56 8.07
C PHE A 28 9.74 16.35 7.51
N MET A 29 9.60 16.41 6.19
CA MET A 29 8.34 16.16 5.48
C MET A 29 8.23 14.72 4.98
N ALA A 30 9.14 13.81 5.35
CA ALA A 30 9.19 12.42 4.85
C ALA A 30 7.91 11.64 5.12
N VAL A 31 7.21 11.98 6.20
CA VAL A 31 5.94 11.40 6.60
C VAL A 31 4.89 11.59 5.51
N PHE A 32 4.81 12.78 4.89
CA PHE A 32 3.78 13.10 3.90
C PHE A 32 3.81 12.24 2.63
N PRO A 33 4.91 12.15 1.85
CA PRO A 33 4.94 11.35 0.64
C PRO A 33 4.81 9.86 0.92
N ILE A 34 5.35 9.38 2.05
CA ILE A 34 5.21 7.97 2.45
C ILE A 34 3.75 7.66 2.76
N TRP A 35 3.10 8.46 3.61
CA TRP A 35 1.69 8.27 3.95
C TRP A 35 0.76 8.44 2.75
N ALA A 36 1.03 9.39 1.85
CA ALA A 36 0.23 9.57 0.65
C ALA A 36 0.17 8.28 -0.20
N VAL A 37 1.31 7.62 -0.40
CA VAL A 37 1.37 6.35 -1.15
C VAL A 37 0.75 5.20 -0.36
N VAL A 38 1.03 5.09 0.95
CA VAL A 38 0.47 4.05 1.81
C VAL A 38 -1.05 4.13 1.86
N SER A 39 -1.61 5.32 2.10
CA SER A 39 -3.05 5.58 2.14
C SER A 39 -3.70 5.34 0.77
N PHE A 40 -3.06 5.73 -0.33
CA PHE A 40 -3.56 5.46 -1.67
C PHE A 40 -3.73 3.96 -1.91
N TRP A 41 -2.70 3.16 -1.63
CA TRP A 41 -2.78 1.70 -1.81
C TRP A 41 -3.73 1.02 -0.83
N TRP A 42 -3.82 1.52 0.40
CA TRP A 42 -4.82 1.08 1.37
C TRP A 42 -6.24 1.28 0.85
N PHE A 43 -6.53 2.47 0.32
CA PHE A 43 -7.83 2.80 -0.25
C PHE A 43 -8.15 1.93 -1.47
N MET A 44 -7.17 1.71 -2.35
CA MET A 44 -7.30 0.79 -3.49
C MET A 44 -7.60 -0.65 -3.06
N MET A 45 -7.02 -1.13 -1.96
CA MET A 45 -7.32 -2.45 -1.40
C MET A 45 -8.70 -2.53 -0.72
N ALA A 46 -9.18 -1.43 -0.15
CA ALA A 46 -10.49 -1.37 0.52
C ALA A 46 -11.66 -1.26 -0.47
N MET A 47 -11.43 -0.70 -1.66
CA MET A 47 -12.45 -0.45 -2.69
C MET A 47 -13.36 -1.65 -3.02
N PRO A 48 -12.84 -2.88 -3.21
CA PRO A 48 -13.66 -4.06 -3.49
C PRO A 48 -14.66 -4.42 -2.38
N PHE A 49 -14.49 -3.89 -1.16
CA PHE A 49 -15.40 -4.13 -0.03
C PHE A 49 -16.29 -2.91 0.24
N VAL A 50 -15.71 -1.71 0.19
CA VAL A 50 -16.41 -0.45 0.46
C VAL A 50 -17.47 -0.17 -0.61
N LEU A 51 -17.17 -0.37 -1.90
CA LEU A 51 -18.13 -0.09 -2.96
C LEU A 51 -19.36 -1.01 -2.91
N PRO A 52 -19.24 -2.35 -2.83
CA PRO A 52 -20.40 -3.20 -2.67
C PRO A 52 -21.17 -2.89 -1.39
N TYR A 53 -20.48 -2.60 -0.28
CA TYR A 53 -21.16 -2.23 0.96
C TYR A 53 -22.04 -0.98 0.80
N ILE A 54 -21.52 0.11 0.21
CA ILE A 54 -22.28 1.34 -0.02
C ILE A 54 -23.48 1.08 -0.95
N LEU A 55 -23.28 0.29 -2.02
CA LEU A 55 -24.33 -0.05 -2.96
C LEU A 55 -25.41 -0.95 -2.35
N LEU A 56 -25.03 -1.89 -1.49
CA LEU A 56 -25.98 -2.74 -0.78
C LEU A 56 -26.72 -1.94 0.27
N GLN A 57 -26.05 -1.01 0.95
CA GLN A 57 -26.66 -0.14 1.94
C GLN A 57 -27.72 0.77 1.31
N SER A 58 -27.47 1.30 0.11
CA SER A 58 -28.48 2.09 -0.61
C SER A 58 -29.68 1.28 -1.08
N TYR A 59 -29.55 -0.04 -1.19
CA TYR A 59 -30.65 -0.95 -1.55
C TYR A 59 -31.40 -1.49 -0.32
N SER A 60 -30.68 -1.98 0.69
CA SER A 60 -31.23 -2.53 1.93
C SER A 60 -30.15 -2.65 3.02
N ASP A 61 -30.42 -2.04 4.17
CA ASP A 61 -29.53 -2.11 5.33
C ASP A 61 -29.31 -3.54 5.84
N ASP A 62 -30.32 -4.41 5.76
CA ASP A 62 -30.19 -5.79 6.24
C ASP A 62 -29.28 -6.62 5.33
N ILE A 63 -29.37 -6.42 4.01
CA ILE A 63 -28.48 -7.08 3.05
C ILE A 63 -27.04 -6.58 3.24
N ALA A 64 -26.84 -5.28 3.48
CA ALA A 64 -25.53 -4.72 3.78
C ALA A 64 -24.91 -5.31 5.06
N LYS A 65 -25.70 -5.51 6.12
CA LYS A 65 -25.26 -6.17 7.36
C LYS A 65 -24.88 -7.63 7.12
N VAL A 66 -25.66 -8.38 6.34
CA VAL A 66 -25.34 -9.76 5.98
C VAL A 66 -24.04 -9.82 5.17
N PHE A 67 -23.84 -8.89 4.22
CA PHE A 67 -22.58 -8.76 3.50
C PHE A 67 -21.40 -8.49 4.44
N LEU A 68 -21.54 -7.56 5.39
CA LEU A 68 -20.51 -7.30 6.40
C LEU A 68 -20.24 -8.50 7.31
N LEU A 69 -21.28 -9.28 7.66
CA LEU A 69 -21.11 -10.48 8.49
C LEU A 69 -20.27 -11.54 7.75
N ILE A 70 -20.54 -11.73 6.46
CA ILE A 70 -19.82 -12.69 5.61
C ILE A 70 -18.41 -12.19 5.28
N ALA A 71 -18.29 -10.92 4.89
CA ALA A 71 -17.03 -10.31 4.48
C ALA A 71 -16.17 -9.87 5.67
N GLY A 72 -16.72 -9.79 6.88
CA GLY A 72 -16.03 -9.24 8.06
C GLY A 72 -14.77 -10.02 8.42
N LEU A 73 -14.83 -11.35 8.42
CA LEU A 73 -13.66 -12.18 8.72
C LEU A 73 -12.56 -12.07 7.63
N PRO A 74 -12.90 -12.14 6.32
CA PRO A 74 -11.95 -11.79 5.25
C PRO A 74 -11.35 -10.39 5.37
N ILE A 75 -12.16 -9.38 5.67
CA ILE A 75 -11.71 -7.98 5.82
C ILE A 75 -10.70 -7.88 6.98
N LEU A 76 -11.01 -8.48 8.13
CA LEU A 76 -10.10 -8.49 9.29
C LEU A 76 -8.77 -9.17 8.94
N LEU A 77 -8.81 -10.29 8.22
CA LEU A 77 -7.60 -10.97 7.78
C LEU A 77 -6.75 -10.07 6.87
N VAL A 78 -7.37 -9.42 5.89
CA VAL A 78 -6.68 -8.46 5.00
C VAL A 78 -6.07 -7.32 5.80
N VAL A 79 -6.79 -6.76 6.77
CA VAL A 79 -6.30 -5.67 7.64
C VAL A 79 -5.09 -6.12 8.46
N VAL A 80 -5.12 -7.31 9.07
CA VAL A 80 -3.99 -7.85 9.86
C VAL A 80 -2.76 -8.06 8.98
N LEU A 81 -2.92 -8.62 7.78
CA LEU A 81 -1.81 -8.83 6.85
C LEU A 81 -1.24 -7.50 6.33
N ALA A 82 -2.11 -6.53 6.03
CA ALA A 82 -1.71 -5.22 5.56
C ALA A 82 -1.08 -4.36 6.67
N ALA A 83 -1.43 -4.59 7.94
CA ALA A 83 -0.89 -3.86 9.08
C ALA A 83 0.64 -3.98 9.17
N GLN A 84 1.20 -5.18 8.99
CA GLN A 84 2.65 -5.38 8.99
C GLN A 84 3.36 -4.53 7.92
N TRP A 85 2.75 -4.39 6.74
CA TRP A 85 3.26 -3.54 5.67
C TRP A 85 3.17 -2.05 6.04
N VAL A 86 2.04 -1.59 6.58
CA VAL A 86 1.84 -0.19 7.03
C VAL A 86 2.83 0.18 8.14
N PHE A 87 2.99 -0.67 9.16
CA PHE A 87 3.94 -0.43 10.25
C PHE A 87 5.38 -0.38 9.76
N GLY A 88 5.74 -1.19 8.75
CA GLY A 88 7.04 -1.11 8.10
C GLY A 88 7.33 0.27 7.51
N TRP A 89 6.34 0.87 6.84
CA TRP A 89 6.45 2.22 6.29
C TRP A 89 6.51 3.30 7.37
N TYR A 90 5.71 3.16 8.43
CA TYR A 90 5.75 4.04 9.59
C TYR A 90 7.14 4.06 10.23
N TRP A 91 7.76 2.89 10.41
CA TRP A 91 9.10 2.77 10.97
C TRP A 91 10.16 3.44 10.08
N ILE A 92 10.06 3.26 8.75
CA ILE A 92 10.96 3.92 7.80
C ILE A 92 10.83 5.45 7.88
N ALA A 93 9.59 5.96 7.97
CA ALA A 93 9.35 7.39 8.12
C ALA A 93 9.92 7.92 9.45
N ALA A 94 9.71 7.22 10.57
CA ALA A 94 10.24 7.59 11.88
C ALA A 94 11.79 7.59 11.90
N MET A 95 12.41 6.59 11.27
CA MET A 95 13.86 6.51 11.13
C MET A 95 14.41 7.66 10.25
N LEU A 96 13.72 8.03 9.16
CA LEU A 96 14.10 9.17 8.33
C LEU A 96 14.02 10.50 9.08
N VAL A 97 12.95 10.72 9.85
CA VAL A 97 12.77 11.94 10.65
C VAL A 97 13.82 12.04 11.77
N SER A 98 14.23 10.90 12.35
CA SER A 98 15.31 10.83 13.34
C SER A 98 16.73 10.88 12.74
N GLY A 99 16.86 11.14 11.43
CA GLY A 99 18.15 11.31 10.76
C GLY A 99 18.88 10.02 10.41
N ARG A 100 18.19 8.86 10.44
CA ARG A 100 18.73 7.53 10.11
C ARG A 100 18.21 7.03 8.75
N PRO A 101 18.86 7.39 7.62
CA PRO A 101 18.36 7.06 6.28
C PRO A 101 18.63 5.60 5.85
N GLU A 102 19.35 4.81 6.64
CA GLU A 102 19.80 3.45 6.27
C GLU A 102 18.63 2.52 5.91
N ALA A 103 17.56 2.52 6.71
CA ALA A 103 16.37 1.72 6.46
C ALA A 103 15.67 2.13 5.15
N ALA A 104 15.61 3.44 4.87
CA ALA A 104 15.03 3.97 3.64
C ALA A 104 15.87 3.62 2.41
N ARG A 105 17.21 3.71 2.51
CA ARG A 105 18.13 3.34 1.43
C ARG A 105 18.05 1.85 1.12
N LYS A 106 18.06 1.00 2.14
CA LYS A 106 17.90 -0.46 1.99
C LYS A 106 16.58 -0.81 1.30
N LYS A 107 15.48 -0.15 1.70
CA LYS A 107 14.17 -0.36 1.07
C LYS A 107 14.15 0.13 -0.38
N GLN A 108 14.76 1.28 -0.66
CA GLN A 108 14.86 1.84 -2.00
C GLN A 108 15.64 0.94 -2.95
N GLN A 109 16.75 0.36 -2.49
CA GLN A 109 17.54 -0.58 -3.29
C GLN A 109 16.75 -1.84 -3.60
N ALA A 110 16.09 -2.44 -2.61
CA ALA A 110 15.23 -3.59 -2.82
C ALA A 110 14.07 -3.32 -3.82
N LEU A 111 13.53 -2.10 -3.82
CA LEU A 111 12.52 -1.69 -4.79
C LEU A 111 13.09 -1.53 -6.19
N MET A 112 14.30 -0.97 -6.32
CA MET A 112 15.00 -0.84 -7.59
C MET A 112 15.27 -2.21 -8.21
N ASP A 113 15.82 -3.14 -7.43
CA ASP A 113 16.08 -4.52 -7.88
C ASP A 113 14.78 -5.21 -8.35
N ALA A 114 13.66 -5.00 -7.64
CA ALA A 114 12.36 -5.56 -8.01
C ALA A 114 11.77 -4.93 -9.29
N ILE A 115 12.00 -3.62 -9.51
CA ILE A 115 11.59 -2.89 -10.72
C ILE A 115 12.42 -3.37 -11.92
N ASP A 116 13.73 -3.52 -11.75
CA ASP A 116 14.66 -3.96 -12.80
C ASP A 116 14.38 -5.42 -13.18
N ALA A 117 14.14 -6.29 -12.20
CA ALA A 117 13.72 -7.67 -12.45
C ALA A 117 12.39 -7.76 -13.20
N TYR A 118 11.46 -6.82 -12.99
CA TYR A 118 10.23 -6.76 -13.80
C TYR A 118 10.51 -6.28 -15.23
N ARG A 119 11.33 -5.24 -15.41
CA ARG A 119 11.70 -4.75 -16.76
C ARG A 119 12.39 -5.83 -17.58
N ALA A 120 13.34 -6.56 -17.01
CA ALA A 120 14.06 -7.65 -17.67
C ALA A 120 13.20 -8.88 -18.02
N ARG A 121 11.96 -8.96 -17.51
CA ARG A 121 10.99 -10.02 -17.86
C ARG A 121 9.97 -9.57 -18.90
N VAL A 122 9.85 -8.27 -19.12
CA VAL A 122 8.87 -7.66 -20.03
C VAL A 122 9.52 -7.24 -21.35
N PHE A 123 10.80 -6.89 -21.31
CA PHE A 123 11.66 -6.67 -22.47
C PHE A 123 12.58 -7.88 -22.67
#